data_AF-A0A7J9I7Y8-F1
#
_entry.id   AF-A0A7J9I7Y8-F1
#
_cell.length_a   1.000
_cell.length_b   1.000
_cell.length_c   1.000
_cell.angle_alpha   90.00
_cell.angle_beta   90.00
_cell.angle_gamma   90.00
#
_symmetry.space_group_name_H-M   'P 1'
#
loop_
_entity.id
_entity.type
_entity.pdbx_description
1 polymer ?
#
loop_
_entity_poly.entity_id
_entity_poly.type
_entity_poly.pdbx_seq_one_letter_code
_entity_poly.pdbx_strand_id
1 'polypeptide(L)'
;MVNFRLCLFTISFITLTFTLQPFHVLSDEAMIINVCDKTPDPSLCQTCLNSDPKSKAADVRVLAKISITCGTRDADKLYND
;
A
#
# COMPACT_ATOMS: atom_id res chain seq x y z
N MET A 1 11.91 46.45 12.24
CA MET A 1 10.52 45.93 12.19
C MET A 1 10.18 45.12 10.94
N VAL A 2 11.00 45.16 9.87
CA VAL A 2 10.74 44.44 8.61
C VAL A 2 11.05 42.94 8.69
N ASN A 3 12.09 42.57 9.45
CA ASN A 3 12.55 41.18 9.59
C ASN A 3 11.55 40.27 10.30
N PHE A 4 10.86 40.75 11.34
CA PHE A 4 9.86 39.96 12.06
C PHE A 4 8.64 39.64 11.19
N ARG A 5 8.21 40.61 10.38
CA ARG A 5 7.08 40.43 9.47
C ARG A 5 7.43 39.50 8.32
N LEU A 6 8.67 39.55 7.82
CA LEU A 6 9.20 38.61 6.84
C LEU A 6 9.22 37.17 7.38
N CYS A 7 9.64 36.97 8.64
CA CYS A 7 9.63 35.65 9.28
C CYS A 7 8.22 35.04 9.42
N LEU A 8 7.21 35.85 9.71
CA LEU A 8 5.82 35.36 9.79
C LEU A 8 5.32 34.86 8.42
N PHE A 9 5.66 35.58 7.35
CA PHE A 9 5.31 35.16 5.99
C PHE A 9 6.05 33.88 5.57
N THR A 10 7.33 33.74 5.92
CA THR A 10 8.08 32.52 5.58
C THR A 10 7.58 31.30 6.35
N ILE A 11 7.28 31.45 7.65
CA ILE A 11 6.72 30.35 8.46
C ILE A 11 5.36 29.91 7.90
N SER A 12 4.48 30.86 7.54
CA SER A 12 3.19 30.55 6.93
C SER A 12 3.31 29.85 5.58
N PHE A 13 4.34 30.17 4.78
CA PHE A 13 4.58 29.53 3.50
C PHE A 13 5.10 28.10 3.68
N ILE A 14 5.98 27.88 4.66
CA ILE A 14 6.53 26.56 4.98
C ILE A 14 5.42 25.62 5.49
N THR A 15 4.56 26.08 6.39
CA THR A 15 3.44 25.25 6.89
C THR A 15 2.44 24.92 5.79
N LEU A 16 2.15 25.86 4.88
CA LEU A 16 1.28 25.63 3.73
C LEU A 16 1.88 24.60 2.76
N THR A 17 3.20 24.65 2.51
CA THR A 17 3.85 23.63 1.68
C THR A 17 3.87 22.25 2.35
N PHE A 18 3.97 22.19 3.68
CA PHE A 18 4.02 20.92 4.42
C PHE A 18 2.65 20.21 4.47
N THR A 19 1.53 20.95 4.48
CA THR A 19 0.18 20.35 4.38
C THR A 19 -0.20 19.96 2.96
N LEU A 20 0.43 20.59 1.96
CA LEU A 20 0.24 20.30 0.54
C LEU A 20 1.20 19.24 0.00
N GLN A 21 2.17 18.77 0.79
CA GLN A 21 2.93 17.58 0.44
C GLN A 21 1.96 16.40 0.43
N PRO A 22 1.70 15.78 -0.74
CA PRO A 22 1.05 14.49 -0.73
C PRO A 22 2.03 13.58 0.02
N PHE A 23 1.58 12.99 1.12
CA PHE A 23 2.26 11.82 1.67
C PHE A 23 2.27 10.79 0.55
N HIS A 24 3.36 10.76 -0.23
CA HIS A 24 3.65 9.64 -1.09
C HIS A 24 4.02 8.49 -0.15
N VAL A 25 2.98 7.88 0.44
CA VAL A 25 3.05 6.48 0.85
C VAL A 25 3.50 5.77 -0.41
N LEU A 26 4.74 5.29 -0.39
CA LEU A 26 5.38 4.63 -1.50
C LEU A 26 4.52 3.40 -1.84
N SER A 27 3.67 3.59 -2.85
CA SER A 27 2.66 2.71 -3.42
C SER A 27 2.65 1.26 -2.90
N ASP A 28 1.61 0.92 -2.12
CA ASP A 28 1.29 -0.45 -1.74
C ASP A 28 1.07 -1.38 -2.95
N GLU A 29 0.71 -0.84 -4.13
CA GLU A 29 0.71 -1.61 -5.38
C GLU A 29 2.11 -2.07 -5.78
N ALA A 30 3.14 -1.23 -5.59
CA ALA A 30 4.52 -1.62 -5.89
C ALA A 30 4.98 -2.77 -4.98
N MET A 31 4.46 -2.83 -3.76
CA MET A 31 4.74 -3.92 -2.83
C MET A 31 4.09 -5.24 -3.26
N ILE A 32 2.83 -5.19 -3.69
CA ILE A 32 2.14 -6.36 -4.26
C ILE A 32 2.90 -6.88 -5.49
N ILE A 33 3.28 -5.99 -6.41
CA ILE A 33 4.07 -6.33 -7.60
C ILE A 33 5.37 -7.02 -7.20
N ASN A 34 6.16 -6.41 -6.32
CA ASN A 34 7.46 -6.96 -5.88
C ASN A 34 7.35 -8.31 -5.15
N VAL A 35 6.26 -8.57 -4.43
CA VAL A 35 6.01 -9.87 -3.80
C VAL A 35 5.61 -10.90 -4.86
N CYS A 36 4.71 -10.56 -5.77
CA CYS A 36 4.21 -11.47 -6.79
C CYS A 36 5.24 -11.80 -7.87
N ASP A 37 6.19 -10.90 -8.18
CA ASP A 37 7.29 -11.20 -9.11
C ASP A 37 8.24 -12.29 -8.59
N LYS A 38 8.16 -12.62 -7.29
CA LYS A 38 8.94 -13.69 -6.65
C LYS A 38 8.19 -15.02 -6.58
N THR A 39 6.94 -15.08 -7.01
CA THR A 39 6.15 -16.32 -7.01
C THR A 39 6.27 -17.04 -8.35
N PRO A 40 6.10 -18.38 -8.38
CA PRO A 40 6.07 -19.13 -9.64
C PRO A 40 4.93 -18.71 -10.58
N ASP A 41 3.85 -18.18 -10.03
CA ASP A 41 2.72 -17.61 -10.77
C ASP A 41 2.41 -16.19 -10.26
N PRO A 42 2.97 -15.16 -10.89
CA PRO A 42 2.71 -13.76 -10.53
C PRO A 42 1.25 -13.37 -10.77
N SER A 43 0.60 -13.94 -11.79
CA SER A 43 -0.77 -13.60 -12.16
C SER A 43 -1.77 -14.06 -11.09
N LEU A 44 -1.66 -15.31 -10.64
CA LEU A 44 -2.46 -15.86 -9.55
C LEU A 44 -2.24 -15.09 -8.26
N CYS A 45 -0.97 -14.74 -7.96
CA CYS A 45 -0.64 -13.94 -6.79
C CYS A 45 -1.34 -12.57 -6.83
N GLN A 46 -1.23 -11.84 -7.95
CA GLN A 46 -1.86 -10.53 -8.09
C GLN A 46 -3.39 -10.63 -8.00
N THR A 47 -4.00 -11.61 -8.66
CA THR A 47 -5.45 -11.85 -8.58
C THR A 47 -5.87 -12.12 -7.14
N CYS A 48 -5.14 -12.97 -6.42
CA CYS A 48 -5.42 -13.26 -5.01
C CYS A 48 -5.30 -12.01 -4.14
N LEU A 49 -4.15 -11.32 -4.15
CA LEU A 49 -3.91 -10.20 -3.25
C LEU A 49 -4.84 -9.02 -3.55
N ASN A 50 -5.08 -8.69 -4.82
CA ASN A 50 -6.00 -7.62 -5.20
C ASN A 50 -7.47 -7.93 -4.89
N SER A 51 -7.83 -9.20 -4.64
CA SER A 51 -9.19 -9.57 -4.23
C SER A 51 -9.51 -9.17 -2.78
N ASP A 52 -8.50 -8.98 -1.93
CA ASP A 52 -8.68 -8.52 -0.56
C ASP A 52 -8.40 -7.02 -0.46
N PRO A 53 -9.38 -6.17 -0.05
CA PRO A 53 -9.17 -4.73 0.08
C PRO A 53 -8.09 -4.34 1.10
N LYS A 54 -7.75 -5.24 2.03
CA LYS A 54 -6.70 -5.02 3.04
C LYS A 54 -5.30 -5.07 2.45
N SER A 55 -5.12 -5.64 1.25
CA SER A 55 -3.81 -5.73 0.59
C SER A 55 -3.22 -4.37 0.23
N LYS A 56 -4.07 -3.36 0.01
CA LYS A 56 -3.68 -2.02 -0.46
C LYS A 56 -2.96 -1.15 0.56
N ALA A 57 -2.77 -1.61 1.79
CA ALA A 57 -2.02 -0.90 2.84
C ALA A 57 -1.25 -1.92 3.72
N ALA A 58 -1.02 -3.12 3.18
CA ALA A 58 -0.54 -4.27 3.92
C ALA A 58 0.98 -4.39 3.86
N ASP A 59 1.59 -4.68 5.01
CA ASP A 59 2.96 -5.17 5.02
C ASP A 59 3.05 -6.62 4.47
N VAL A 60 4.28 -7.13 4.29
CA VAL A 60 4.52 -8.46 3.71
C VAL A 60 3.85 -9.56 4.53
N ARG A 61 3.76 -9.38 5.86
CA ARG A 61 3.15 -10.37 6.74
C ARG A 61 1.65 -10.44 6.55
N VAL A 62 1.00 -9.29 6.37
CA VAL A 62 -0.43 -9.23 6.02
C VAL A 62 -0.67 -9.81 4.63
N LEU A 63 0.16 -9.49 3.63
CA LEU A 63 0.07 -10.10 2.29
C LEU A 63 0.21 -11.64 2.33
N ALA A 64 1.15 -12.16 3.12
CA ALA A 64 1.32 -13.60 3.30
C ALA A 64 0.09 -14.26 3.97
N LYS A 65 -0.57 -13.56 4.90
CA LYS A 65 -1.82 -14.06 5.50
C LYS A 65 -2.93 -14.13 4.46
N ILE A 66 -3.05 -13.11 3.60
CA ILE A 66 -4.04 -13.07 2.51
C ILE A 66 -3.77 -14.23 1.53
N SER A 67 -2.52 -14.49 1.16
CA SER A 67 -2.19 -15.60 0.25
C SER A 67 -2.58 -16.96 0.83
N ILE A 68 -2.40 -17.17 2.15
CA ILE A 68 -2.89 -18.38 2.83
C ILE A 68 -4.41 -18.48 2.73
N THR A 69 -5.14 -17.39 2.98
CA THR A 69 -6.60 -17.36 2.86
C THR A 69 -7.08 -17.70 1.45
N CYS A 70 -6.41 -17.22 0.40
CA CYS A 70 -6.72 -17.63 -0.97
C CYS A 70 -6.53 -19.13 -1.18
N GLY A 71 -5.41 -19.69 -0.72
CA GLY A 71 -5.15 -21.13 -0.80
C GLY A 71 -6.20 -21.96 -0.07
N THR A 72 -6.61 -21.54 1.13
CA THR A 72 -7.70 -22.18 1.88
C THR A 72 -9.01 -22.12 1.12
N ARG A 73 -9.40 -20.94 0.60
CA ARG A 73 -10.63 -20.77 -0.19
C ARG A 73 -10.65 -21.69 -1.42
N ASP A 74 -9.53 -21.79 -2.13
CA ASP A 74 -9.47 -22.60 -3.35
C ASP A 74 -9.50 -24.10 -3.03
N ALA A 75 -8.90 -24.52 -1.91
CA ALA A 75 -9.03 -25.88 -1.40
C ALA A 75 -10.46 -26.20 -0.93
N ASP A 76 -11.12 -25.26 -0.25
CA ASP A 76 -12.50 -25.41 0.21
C ASP A 76 -13.46 -25.55 -0.98
N LYS A 77 -13.26 -24.78 -2.06
CA LYS A 77 -14.04 -24.95 -3.30
C LYS A 77 -13.87 -26.36 -3.88
N LEU A 78 -12.62 -26.82 -4.00
CA LEU A 78 -12.34 -28.16 -4.54
C LEU A 78 -13.00 -29.29 -3.75
N TYR A 79 -13.15 -29.15 -2.43
CA TYR A 79 -13.76 -30.18 -1.59
C TYR A 79 -15.29 -30.09 -1.52
N ASN A 80 -15.86 -28.90 -1.63
CA ASN A 80 -17.31 -28.68 -1.49
C ASN A 80 -18.07 -28.65 -2.83
N ASP A 81 -17.38 -28.60 -3.96
CA ASP A 81 -17.94 -28.78 -5.31
C ASP A 81 -18.05 -30.27 -5.69
#